data_AF-A0A925P6K4-F1
#
_entry.id   AF-A0A925P6K4-F1
#
_cell.length_a   1.000
_cell.length_b   1.000
_cell.length_c   1.000
_cell.angle_alpha   90.00
_cell.angle_beta   90.00
_cell.angle_gamma   90.00
#
_symmetry.space_group_name_H-M   'P 1'
#
loop_
_entity.id
_entity.type
_entity.pdbx_description
1 polymer ?
#
loop_
_entity_poly.entity_id
_entity_poly.type
_entity_poly.pdbx_seq_one_letter_code
_entity_poly.pdbx_strand_id
1 'polypeptide(L)'
;MKTAFFSLLLGATAAVGQVVQWMPGDGGNGHYYELVTAPGSITWEDADAAAQGAGGYLATLTSASENAFGYTLASATASAWFIDASGNGLGPWLGGIQTTFTAEPAGGWTWVTGESWSYTNWASGEPSNFSGVEDRLQFFGSQTLMAATWNDLTSTGNAPDTPARSYLIEYNTAPIPEPSAYAVGIGAIALGFVLSRRRRTEPKTSYL
;
A
#
# COMPACT_ATOMS: atom_id res chain seq x y z
N MET A 1 14.87 20.55 36.43
CA MET A 1 14.71 19.29 35.68
C MET A 1 13.39 19.37 34.93
N LYS A 2 13.41 19.50 33.60
CA LYS A 2 12.21 19.44 32.76
C LYS A 2 12.23 18.10 32.04
N THR A 3 11.35 17.20 32.44
CA THR A 3 11.18 15.88 31.83
C THR A 3 10.30 16.05 30.60
N ALA A 4 10.86 15.86 29.40
CA ALA A 4 10.09 15.80 28.16
C ALA A 4 9.63 14.36 27.94
N PHE A 5 8.31 14.14 27.91
CA PHE A 5 7.72 12.90 27.44
C PHE A 5 7.69 12.94 25.91
N PHE A 6 8.53 12.12 25.27
CA PHE A 6 8.37 11.79 23.86
C PHE A 6 7.25 10.75 23.76
N SER A 7 6.10 11.19 23.25
CA SER A 7 5.04 10.27 22.83
C SER A 7 5.46 9.68 21.49
N LEU A 8 5.84 8.40 21.50
CA LEU A 8 6.06 7.62 20.28
C LEU A 8 4.68 7.25 19.74
N LEU A 9 4.20 7.96 18.72
CA LEU A 9 3.11 7.47 17.89
C LEU A 9 3.62 6.21 17.18
N LEU A 10 3.16 5.03 17.61
CA LEU A 10 3.28 3.82 16.80
C LEU A 10 2.35 4.02 15.58
N GLY A 11 2.92 4.47 14.46
CA GLY A 11 2.28 4.28 13.17
C GLY A 11 2.12 2.79 12.93
N ALA A 12 0.91 2.34 12.62
CA ALA A 12 0.68 0.96 12.21
C ALA A 12 1.53 0.69 10.97
N THR A 13 2.57 -0.15 11.10
CA THR A 13 3.33 -0.61 9.94
C THR A 13 2.47 -1.61 9.21
N ALA A 14 1.99 -1.24 8.03
CA ALA A 14 1.34 -2.17 7.14
C ALA A 14 2.37 -3.22 6.69
N ALA A 15 1.95 -4.49 6.60
CA ALA A 15 2.82 -5.51 6.05
C ALA A 15 3.01 -5.22 4.55
N VAL A 16 4.26 -4.98 4.13
CA VAL A 16 4.64 -4.69 2.75
C VAL A 16 4.33 -5.90 1.88
N GLY A 17 3.57 -5.69 0.81
CA GLY A 17 3.23 -6.72 -0.16
C GLY A 17 4.36 -6.95 -1.16
N GLN A 18 4.31 -8.04 -1.92
CA GLN A 18 5.23 -8.19 -3.04
C GLN A 18 4.85 -7.16 -4.13
N VAL A 19 5.79 -6.30 -4.52
CA VAL A 19 5.64 -5.42 -5.69
C VAL A 19 5.67 -6.26 -6.97
N VAL A 20 4.69 -6.08 -7.85
CA VAL A 20 4.55 -6.80 -9.12
C VAL A 20 4.43 -5.81 -10.27
N GLN A 21 5.27 -5.96 -11.30
CA GLN A 21 5.14 -5.17 -12.53
C GLN A 21 4.05 -5.75 -13.42
N TRP A 22 3.16 -4.91 -13.94
CA TRP A 22 2.26 -5.31 -15.03
C TRP A 22 2.97 -5.10 -16.36
N MET A 23 3.62 -6.16 -16.84
CA MET A 23 4.52 -6.12 -17.98
C MET A 23 3.79 -5.72 -19.28
N PRO A 24 4.37 -4.85 -20.12
CA PRO A 24 3.79 -4.53 -21.43
C PRO A 24 3.63 -5.75 -22.35
N GLY A 25 4.50 -6.75 -22.20
CA GLY A 25 4.41 -8.02 -22.92
C GLY A 25 3.17 -8.84 -22.59
N ASP A 26 2.57 -8.62 -21.41
CA ASP A 26 1.36 -9.28 -20.92
C ASP A 26 0.11 -8.39 -21.09
N GLY A 27 0.22 -7.31 -21.89
CA GLY A 27 -0.84 -6.32 -22.09
C GLY A 27 -0.88 -5.20 -21.06
N GLY A 28 0.17 -5.07 -20.24
CA GLY A 28 0.25 -4.05 -19.19
C GLY A 28 0.78 -2.68 -19.58
N ASN A 29 0.61 -1.74 -18.66
CA ASN A 29 1.09 -0.36 -18.80
C ASN A 29 2.57 -0.18 -18.40
N GLY A 30 3.22 -1.23 -17.86
CA GLY A 30 4.60 -1.18 -17.38
C GLY A 30 4.74 -0.61 -15.97
N HIS A 31 3.64 -0.22 -15.32
CA HIS A 31 3.60 0.21 -13.93
C HIS A 31 3.76 -0.99 -12.98
N TYR A 32 3.98 -0.67 -11.71
CA TYR A 32 4.17 -1.63 -10.64
C TYR A 32 3.04 -1.48 -9.65
N TYR A 33 2.62 -2.59 -9.04
CA TYR A 33 1.50 -2.62 -8.12
C TYR A 33 1.87 -3.40 -6.87
N GLU A 34 1.30 -2.99 -5.75
CA GLU A 34 1.52 -3.62 -4.46
C GLU A 34 0.24 -3.65 -3.65
N LEU A 35 -0.19 -4.85 -3.24
CA LEU A 35 -1.27 -4.99 -2.28
C LEU A 35 -0.71 -4.84 -0.87
N VAL A 36 -1.21 -3.87 -0.12
CA VAL A 36 -0.77 -3.63 1.25
C VAL A 36 -1.90 -3.92 2.23
N THR A 37 -1.65 -4.83 3.19
CA THR A 37 -2.61 -5.14 4.25
C THR A 37 -2.31 -4.32 5.51
N ALA A 38 -3.33 -3.64 6.02
CA ALA A 38 -3.25 -2.89 7.27
C ALA A 38 -3.68 -3.75 8.47
N PRO A 39 -2.94 -3.75 9.58
CA PRO A 39 -3.39 -4.38 10.82
C PRO A 39 -4.67 -3.71 11.32
N GLY A 40 -5.80 -4.41 11.27
CA GLY A 40 -7.11 -3.88 11.68
C GLY A 40 -7.85 -3.20 10.53
N SER A 41 -8.01 -1.88 10.58
CA SER A 41 -8.71 -1.06 9.59
C SER A 41 -7.84 0.11 9.14
N ILE A 42 -8.03 0.58 7.90
CA ILE A 42 -7.36 1.78 7.39
C ILE A 42 -8.37 2.67 6.67
N THR A 43 -8.31 3.98 6.95
CA THR A 43 -9.11 4.96 6.22
C THR A 43 -8.57 5.13 4.80
N TRP A 44 -9.39 5.64 3.89
CA TRP A 44 -8.94 5.91 2.54
C TRP A 44 -7.80 6.95 2.53
N GLU A 45 -7.90 8.01 3.34
CA GLU A 45 -6.88 9.06 3.41
C GLU A 45 -5.56 8.56 4.01
N ASP A 46 -5.60 7.69 5.03
CA ASP A 46 -4.38 7.08 5.56
C ASP A 46 -3.74 6.12 4.54
N ALA A 47 -4.56 5.40 3.78
CA ALA A 47 -4.09 4.53 2.69
C ALA A 47 -3.46 5.35 1.55
N ASP A 48 -4.08 6.47 1.17
CA ASP A 48 -3.56 7.39 0.16
C ASP A 48 -2.25 8.04 0.62
N ALA A 49 -2.19 8.53 1.85
CA ALA A 49 -0.97 9.08 2.43
C ALA A 49 0.15 8.03 2.50
N ALA A 50 -0.17 6.78 2.83
CA ALA A 50 0.81 5.69 2.85
C ALA A 50 1.29 5.33 1.44
N ALA A 51 0.40 5.28 0.45
CA ALA A 51 0.75 5.04 -0.95
C ALA A 51 1.68 6.14 -1.50
N GLN A 52 1.35 7.41 -1.23
CA GLN A 52 2.21 8.55 -1.56
C GLN A 52 3.55 8.49 -0.83
N GLY A 53 3.56 8.11 0.44
CA GLY A 53 4.77 7.93 1.24
C GLY A 53 5.71 6.83 0.71
N ALA A 54 5.16 5.80 0.08
CA ALA A 54 5.91 4.75 -0.61
C ALA A 54 6.41 5.18 -2.00
N GLY A 55 6.07 6.39 -2.46
CA GLY A 55 6.41 6.90 -3.80
C GLY A 55 5.46 6.45 -4.90
N GLY A 56 4.29 5.92 -4.55
CA GLY A 56 3.21 5.56 -5.46
C GLY A 56 1.96 6.42 -5.23
N TYR A 57 0.81 5.86 -5.60
CA TYR A 57 -0.52 6.40 -5.36
C TYR A 57 -1.51 5.24 -5.24
N LEU A 58 -2.70 5.47 -4.69
CA LEU A 58 -3.73 4.42 -4.72
C LEU A 58 -4.08 4.08 -6.16
N ALA A 59 -4.09 2.79 -6.47
CA ALA A 59 -4.11 2.29 -7.84
C ALA A 59 -5.30 2.82 -8.65
N THR A 60 -5.01 3.18 -9.89
CA THR A 60 -6.00 3.62 -10.88
C THR A 60 -6.23 2.46 -11.85
N LEU A 61 -7.50 2.14 -12.10
CA LEU A 61 -7.86 0.99 -12.91
C LEU A 61 -8.62 1.50 -14.13
N THR A 62 -7.88 1.93 -15.14
CA THR A 62 -8.35 2.65 -16.32
C THR A 62 -8.82 1.75 -17.45
N SER A 63 -8.69 0.43 -17.30
CA SER A 63 -9.15 -0.54 -18.30
C SER A 63 -9.61 -1.85 -17.67
N ALA A 64 -10.37 -2.65 -18.43
CA ALA A 64 -10.81 -3.98 -17.98
C ALA A 64 -9.65 -4.93 -17.68
N SER A 65 -8.54 -4.84 -18.43
CA SER A 65 -7.37 -5.70 -18.22
C SER A 65 -6.59 -5.28 -16.97
N GLU A 66 -6.46 -3.99 -16.74
CA GLU A 66 -5.83 -3.43 -15.53
C GLU A 66 -6.64 -3.77 -14.29
N ASN A 67 -7.96 -3.65 -14.36
CA ASN A 67 -8.85 -4.03 -13.27
C ASN A 67 -8.73 -5.53 -12.93
N ALA A 68 -8.67 -6.39 -13.94
CA ALA A 68 -8.45 -7.82 -13.74
C ALA A 68 -7.06 -8.12 -13.12
N PHE A 69 -6.03 -7.39 -13.52
CA PHE A 69 -4.69 -7.49 -12.94
C PHE A 69 -4.69 -7.08 -11.47
N GLY A 70 -5.21 -5.90 -11.13
CA GLY A 70 -5.34 -5.43 -9.75
C GLY A 70 -6.16 -6.39 -8.87
N TYR A 71 -7.26 -6.92 -9.41
CA TYR A 71 -8.06 -7.94 -8.72
C TYR A 71 -7.30 -9.25 -8.49
N THR A 72 -6.42 -9.66 -9.42
CA THR A 72 -5.59 -10.86 -9.25
C THR A 72 -4.65 -10.72 -8.05
N LEU A 73 -4.07 -9.53 -7.84
CA LEU A 73 -3.27 -9.24 -6.66
C LEU A 73 -4.12 -9.25 -5.39
N ALA A 74 -5.26 -8.55 -5.42
CA ALA A 74 -6.18 -8.44 -4.28
C ALA A 74 -6.74 -9.79 -3.83
N SER A 75 -7.12 -10.66 -4.77
CA SER A 75 -7.74 -11.97 -4.49
C SER A 75 -6.74 -13.03 -4.01
N ALA A 76 -5.44 -12.82 -4.23
CA ALA A 76 -4.39 -13.72 -3.74
C ALA A 76 -4.25 -13.70 -2.20
N THR A 77 -4.75 -12.65 -1.53
CA THR A 77 -4.62 -12.46 -0.08
C THR A 77 -5.99 -12.32 0.57
N ALA A 78 -6.56 -13.40 1.09
CA ALA A 78 -7.88 -13.38 1.73
C ALA A 78 -7.98 -12.38 2.90
N SER A 79 -6.91 -12.16 3.66
CA SER A 79 -6.88 -11.20 4.77
C SER A 79 -6.95 -9.73 4.33
N ALA A 80 -6.78 -9.45 3.03
CA ALA A 80 -6.96 -8.12 2.48
C ALA A 80 -8.44 -7.69 2.44
N TRP A 81 -9.36 -8.66 2.53
CA TRP A 81 -10.80 -8.42 2.42
C TRP A 81 -11.46 -8.50 3.79
N PHE A 82 -12.41 -7.61 4.01
CA PHE A 82 -13.39 -7.76 5.08
C PHE A 82 -14.62 -8.46 4.50
N ILE A 83 -15.07 -9.54 5.15
CA ILE A 83 -16.28 -10.25 4.77
C ILE A 83 -17.36 -9.94 5.81
N ASP A 84 -18.46 -9.34 5.38
CA ASP A 84 -19.59 -9.02 6.26
C ASP A 84 -20.48 -10.26 6.52
N ALA A 85 -21.48 -10.10 7.40
CA ALA A 85 -22.41 -11.17 7.74
C ALA A 85 -23.33 -11.61 6.58
N SER A 86 -23.44 -10.78 5.53
CA SER A 86 -24.22 -11.06 4.31
C SER A 86 -23.38 -11.75 3.23
N GLY A 87 -22.09 -12.01 3.50
CA GLY A 87 -21.17 -12.61 2.53
C GLY A 87 -20.66 -11.62 1.47
N ASN A 88 -20.79 -10.30 1.72
CA ASN A 88 -20.16 -9.30 0.88
C ASN A 88 -18.69 -9.16 1.24
N GLY A 89 -17.84 -9.02 0.23
CA GLY A 89 -16.42 -8.69 0.38
C GLY A 89 -16.14 -7.23 0.14
N LEU A 90 -15.39 -6.61 1.04
CA LEU A 90 -14.98 -5.21 0.95
C LEU A 90 -13.45 -5.07 0.95
N GLY A 91 -12.97 -4.19 0.09
CA GLY A 91 -11.56 -3.85 -0.09
C GLY A 91 -10.90 -4.66 -1.21
N PRO A 92 -9.65 -4.34 -1.56
CA PRO A 92 -8.85 -3.20 -1.10
C PRO A 92 -9.40 -1.83 -1.58
N TRP A 93 -8.98 -0.76 -0.92
CA TRP A 93 -9.14 0.61 -1.42
C TRP A 93 -8.42 0.81 -2.76
N LEU A 94 -8.99 1.68 -3.57
CA LEU A 94 -8.51 2.11 -4.89
C LEU A 94 -8.49 3.65 -4.98
N GLY A 95 -7.81 4.20 -5.99
CA GLY A 95 -7.58 5.63 -6.14
C GLY A 95 -8.77 6.44 -6.67
N GLY A 96 -9.99 5.92 -6.64
CA GLY A 96 -11.17 6.66 -7.10
C GLY A 96 -11.76 7.53 -5.99
N ILE A 97 -12.01 8.80 -6.30
CA ILE A 97 -12.66 9.78 -5.41
C ILE A 97 -13.81 10.45 -6.15
N GLN A 98 -14.94 10.66 -5.49
CA GLN A 98 -15.97 11.55 -5.98
C GLN A 98 -15.77 12.98 -5.45
N THR A 99 -15.41 13.92 -6.32
CA THR A 99 -15.10 15.32 -5.93
C THR A 99 -16.30 16.25 -5.96
N THR A 100 -17.39 15.84 -6.61
CA THR A 100 -18.68 16.54 -6.60
C THR A 100 -19.78 15.57 -6.24
N PHE A 101 -20.60 15.89 -5.23
CA PHE A 101 -21.82 15.15 -4.84
C PHE A 101 -22.94 15.29 -5.90
N THR A 102 -22.58 15.04 -7.15
CA THR A 102 -23.46 14.97 -8.32
C THR A 102 -24.24 13.66 -8.32
N ALA A 103 -25.27 13.55 -9.16
CA ALA A 103 -26.06 12.34 -9.23
C ALA A 103 -25.22 11.12 -9.66
N GLU A 104 -25.25 10.07 -8.84
CA GLU A 104 -24.77 8.75 -9.22
C GLU A 104 -25.58 8.17 -10.37
N PRO A 105 -25.00 7.29 -11.21
CA PRO A 105 -23.61 6.81 -11.18
C PRO A 105 -22.63 7.66 -12.02
N ALA A 106 -23.10 8.78 -12.58
CA ALA A 106 -22.46 9.43 -13.74
C ALA A 106 -21.63 10.67 -13.39
N GLY A 107 -21.51 11.05 -12.12
CA GLY A 107 -20.98 12.35 -11.75
C GLY A 107 -19.83 12.31 -10.75
N GLY A 108 -18.83 13.17 -10.96
CA GLY A 108 -17.86 13.59 -9.94
C GLY A 108 -16.69 12.65 -9.67
N TRP A 109 -16.73 11.42 -10.16
CA TRP A 109 -15.64 10.45 -10.00
C TRP A 109 -14.40 10.83 -10.80
N THR A 110 -13.25 10.80 -10.13
CA THR A 110 -11.93 11.08 -10.68
C THR A 110 -10.90 10.14 -10.06
N TRP A 111 -9.84 9.84 -10.79
CA TRP A 111 -8.66 9.19 -10.23
C TRP A 111 -7.78 10.19 -9.48
N VAL A 112 -7.12 9.75 -8.41
CA VAL A 112 -6.13 10.53 -7.64
C VAL A 112 -4.99 11.10 -8.50
N THR A 113 -4.71 10.48 -9.65
CA THR A 113 -3.70 10.90 -10.63
C THR A 113 -4.19 11.97 -11.61
N GLY A 114 -5.50 12.21 -11.69
CA GLY A 114 -6.12 13.05 -12.71
C GLY A 114 -6.32 12.37 -14.07
N GLU A 115 -6.06 11.06 -14.17
CA GLU A 115 -6.38 10.28 -15.36
C GLU A 115 -7.88 10.30 -15.69
N SER A 116 -8.21 10.06 -16.96
CA SER A 116 -9.60 10.08 -17.41
C SER A 116 -10.42 8.94 -16.78
N TRP A 117 -11.52 9.30 -16.13
CA TRP A 117 -12.53 8.36 -15.63
C TRP A 117 -13.36 7.78 -16.78
N SER A 118 -12.75 6.92 -17.60
CA SER A 118 -13.34 6.39 -18.85
C SER A 118 -13.71 4.91 -18.77
N TYR A 119 -13.24 4.20 -17.75
CA TYR A 119 -13.60 2.82 -17.46
C TYR A 119 -14.22 2.74 -16.07
N THR A 120 -15.28 1.94 -15.96
CA THR A 120 -15.92 1.62 -14.69
C THR A 120 -16.20 0.13 -14.59
N ASN A 121 -16.16 -0.40 -13.37
CA ASN A 121 -16.55 -1.78 -13.10
C ASN A 121 -17.42 -1.88 -11.85
N TRP A 122 -18.41 -1.00 -11.72
CA TRP A 122 -19.31 -0.99 -10.57
C TRP A 122 -20.04 -2.33 -10.39
N ALA A 123 -20.21 -2.75 -9.14
CA ALA A 123 -21.11 -3.84 -8.82
C ALA A 123 -22.55 -3.46 -9.16
N SER A 124 -23.42 -4.46 -9.31
CA SER A 124 -24.83 -4.21 -9.59
C SER A 124 -25.48 -3.41 -8.46
N GLY A 125 -25.92 -2.19 -8.76
CA GLY A 125 -26.51 -1.28 -7.78
C GLY A 125 -25.58 -0.16 -7.32
N GLU A 126 -24.30 -0.22 -7.69
CA GLU A 126 -23.29 0.76 -7.32
C GLU A 126 -22.93 1.70 -8.48
N PRO A 127 -22.35 2.87 -8.18
CA PRO A 127 -22.25 3.47 -6.85
C PRO A 127 -23.65 3.91 -6.36
N SER A 128 -23.92 3.69 -5.08
CA SER A 128 -25.25 3.94 -4.50
C SER A 128 -25.32 5.24 -3.69
N ASN A 129 -24.17 5.82 -3.36
CA ASN A 129 -24.01 6.98 -2.49
C ASN A 129 -24.86 6.81 -1.22
N PHE A 130 -24.68 5.68 -0.53
CA PHE A 130 -25.53 5.33 0.61
C PHE A 130 -25.46 6.44 1.67
N SER A 131 -26.63 6.90 2.11
CA SER A 131 -26.77 8.06 3.03
C SER A 131 -26.17 9.39 2.54
N GLY A 132 -25.79 9.49 1.26
CA GLY A 132 -25.29 10.73 0.64
C GLY A 132 -23.85 11.10 1.00
N VAL A 133 -23.05 10.14 1.47
CA VAL A 133 -21.71 10.37 2.03
C VAL A 133 -20.62 9.44 1.48
N GLU A 134 -20.94 8.57 0.53
CA GLU A 134 -19.98 7.61 -0.02
C GLU A 134 -19.29 8.20 -1.25
N ASP A 135 -17.96 8.33 -1.16
CA ASP A 135 -17.18 9.14 -2.10
C ASP A 135 -15.76 8.61 -2.31
N ARG A 136 -15.50 7.36 -1.91
CA ARG A 136 -14.22 6.63 -2.05
C ARG A 136 -14.43 5.27 -2.70
N LEU A 137 -13.52 4.89 -3.60
CA LEU A 137 -13.61 3.64 -4.37
C LEU A 137 -12.90 2.47 -3.70
N GLN A 138 -13.54 1.31 -3.67
CA GLN A 138 -12.90 0.03 -3.37
C GLN A 138 -13.34 -1.08 -4.33
N PHE A 139 -12.60 -2.19 -4.32
CA PHE A 139 -13.17 -3.45 -4.80
C PHE A 139 -14.29 -3.95 -3.86
N PHE A 140 -15.24 -4.67 -4.45
CA PHE A 140 -16.43 -5.15 -3.79
C PHE A 140 -16.95 -6.44 -4.43
N GLY A 141 -17.16 -7.46 -3.60
CA GLY A 141 -17.80 -8.71 -3.98
C GLY A 141 -19.18 -8.85 -3.34
N SER A 142 -20.24 -8.42 -4.02
CA SER A 142 -21.62 -8.61 -3.53
C SER A 142 -21.96 -10.10 -3.46
N GLN A 143 -22.25 -10.62 -2.26
CA GLN A 143 -22.58 -12.03 -1.97
C GLN A 143 -21.62 -13.08 -2.56
N THR A 144 -20.41 -12.67 -2.93
CA THR A 144 -19.43 -13.49 -3.65
C THR A 144 -18.10 -13.59 -2.91
N LEU A 145 -18.02 -13.00 -1.70
CA LEU A 145 -16.83 -12.86 -0.86
C LEU A 145 -15.73 -11.98 -1.46
N MET A 146 -15.47 -12.08 -2.76
CA MET A 146 -14.46 -11.30 -3.49
C MET A 146 -14.92 -11.18 -4.95
N ALA A 147 -14.79 -9.99 -5.54
CA ALA A 147 -15.01 -9.80 -6.98
C ALA A 147 -14.21 -8.61 -7.51
N ALA A 148 -14.00 -8.59 -8.82
CA ALA A 148 -13.31 -7.49 -9.49
C ALA A 148 -14.18 -6.22 -9.64
N THR A 149 -15.42 -6.25 -9.16
CA THR A 149 -16.36 -5.12 -9.22
C THR A 149 -16.10 -4.10 -8.13
N TRP A 150 -16.68 -2.91 -8.25
CA TRP A 150 -16.41 -1.78 -7.34
C TRP A 150 -17.63 -1.37 -6.53
N ASN A 151 -17.36 -0.72 -5.40
CA ASN A 151 -18.34 -0.03 -4.55
C ASN A 151 -17.79 1.33 -4.13
N ASP A 152 -18.68 2.29 -3.91
CA ASP A 152 -18.38 3.52 -3.19
C ASP A 152 -18.57 3.33 -1.68
N LEU A 153 -17.72 3.95 -0.89
CA LEU A 153 -17.83 3.95 0.57
C LEU A 153 -17.43 5.33 1.12
N THR A 154 -17.78 5.56 2.38
CA THR A 154 -17.21 6.66 3.14
C THR A 154 -15.71 6.44 3.37
N SER A 155 -14.98 7.53 3.59
CA SER A 155 -13.54 7.55 3.91
C SER A 155 -13.11 6.54 5.00
N THR A 156 -13.94 6.30 6.01
CA THR A 156 -13.62 5.39 7.12
C THR A 156 -13.96 3.93 6.82
N GLY A 157 -14.55 3.64 5.66
CA GLY A 157 -15.54 2.57 5.53
C GLY A 157 -16.71 2.84 6.48
N ASN A 158 -17.80 2.06 6.43
CA ASN A 158 -18.84 2.15 7.47
C ASN A 158 -18.33 1.56 8.80
N ALA A 159 -17.15 1.96 9.27
CA ALA A 159 -16.52 1.50 10.49
C ALA A 159 -17.40 1.84 11.70
N PRO A 160 -17.52 0.91 12.67
CA PRO A 160 -16.76 -0.34 12.79
C PRO A 160 -17.31 -1.52 11.95
N ASP A 161 -18.41 -1.33 11.24
CA ASP A 161 -19.18 -2.43 10.64
C ASP A 161 -18.60 -2.95 9.32
N THR A 162 -17.98 -2.07 8.50
CA THR A 162 -17.37 -2.48 7.23
C THR A 162 -16.01 -1.80 6.94
N PRO A 163 -14.99 -2.02 7.79
CA PRO A 163 -13.69 -1.42 7.58
C PRO A 163 -12.97 -2.05 6.39
N ALA A 164 -12.35 -1.22 5.54
CA ALA A 164 -11.34 -1.70 4.62
C ALA A 164 -10.08 -2.11 5.40
N ARG A 165 -9.47 -3.22 4.99
CA ARG A 165 -8.29 -3.84 5.64
C ARG A 165 -7.02 -3.73 4.82
N SER A 166 -7.12 -3.15 3.63
CA SER A 166 -6.05 -3.12 2.66
C SER A 166 -6.28 -2.06 1.60
N TYR A 167 -5.24 -1.79 0.84
CA TYR A 167 -5.24 -0.87 -0.27
C TYR A 167 -4.27 -1.36 -1.34
N LEU A 168 -4.53 -1.00 -2.59
CA LEU A 168 -3.66 -1.32 -3.72
C LEU A 168 -2.87 -0.05 -4.10
N ILE A 169 -1.55 -0.14 -4.08
CA ILE A 169 -0.65 0.92 -4.55
C ILE A 169 -0.31 0.66 -6.01
N GLU A 170 -0.17 1.73 -6.78
CA GLU A 170 0.41 1.75 -8.11
C GLU A 170 1.61 2.70 -8.17
N TYR A 171 2.64 2.32 -8.94
CA TYR A 171 3.87 3.07 -9.14
C TYR A 171 4.19 3.18 -10.64
N ASN A 172 4.46 4.39 -11.12
CA ASN A 172 4.87 4.63 -12.52
C ASN A 172 6.23 4.00 -12.87
N THR A 173 7.06 3.77 -11.86
CA THR A 173 8.40 3.18 -11.98
C THR A 173 8.64 2.20 -10.85
N ALA A 174 9.63 1.31 -10.98
CA ALA A 174 9.98 0.39 -9.91
C ALA A 174 10.23 1.17 -8.61
N PRO A 175 9.52 0.88 -7.50
CA PRO A 175 9.79 1.53 -6.24
C PRO A 175 11.20 1.18 -5.79
N ILE A 176 11.93 2.17 -5.27
CA ILE A 176 13.24 1.93 -4.67
C ILE A 176 12.95 1.13 -3.40
N PRO A 177 13.44 -0.12 -3.27
CA PRO A 177 13.24 -0.84 -2.02
C PRO A 177 13.84 0.04 -0.93
N GLU A 178 13.02 0.42 0.07
CA GLU A 178 13.50 1.07 1.28
C GLU A 178 14.80 0.35 1.68
N PRO A 179 15.89 1.08 2.00
CA PRO A 179 17.13 0.44 2.37
C PRO A 179 16.85 -0.41 3.58
N SER A 180 16.57 -1.69 3.33
CA SER A 180 16.55 -2.72 4.32
C SER A 180 17.86 -2.54 5.08
N ALA A 181 17.82 -2.62 6.40
CA ALA A 181 18.95 -2.37 7.28
C ALA A 181 20.21 -3.22 6.97
N TYR A 182 20.21 -4.02 5.91
CA TYR A 182 21.32 -4.73 5.30
C TYR A 182 22.35 -3.83 4.57
N ALA A 183 22.03 -2.58 4.21
CA ALA A 183 23.02 -1.69 3.55
C ALA A 183 24.04 -1.02 4.50
N VAL A 184 23.83 -1.09 5.83
CA VAL A 184 24.83 -0.60 6.81
C VAL A 184 25.94 -1.66 7.06
N GLY A 185 25.77 -2.90 6.57
CA GLY A 185 26.66 -4.02 6.88
C GLY A 185 27.92 -4.20 6.01
N ILE A 186 28.04 -3.51 4.86
CA ILE A 186 29.17 -3.75 3.93
C ILE A 186 30.25 -2.64 4.02
N GLY A 187 29.98 -1.53 4.72
CA GLY A 187 30.91 -0.41 4.85
C GLY A 187 31.91 -0.45 6.02
N ALA A 188 31.77 -1.38 6.98
CA ALA A 188 32.53 -1.34 8.24
C ALA A 188 33.70 -2.33 8.35
N ILE A 189 34.05 -3.09 7.29
CA ILE A 189 35.13 -4.10 7.34
C ILE A 189 36.47 -3.61 6.73
N ALA A 190 36.57 -2.35 6.29
CA ALA A 190 37.76 -1.87 5.56
C ALA A 190 38.75 -0.98 6.35
N LEU A 191 38.73 -0.93 7.69
CA LEU A 191 39.78 -0.24 8.46
C LEU A 191 40.19 -1.02 9.71
N GLY A 192 41.10 -1.99 9.55
CA GLY A 192 41.53 -2.79 10.69
C GLY A 192 42.65 -3.80 10.46
N PHE A 193 43.60 -3.55 9.54
CA PHE A 193 44.86 -4.29 9.53
C PHE A 193 46.02 -3.36 9.21
N VAL A 194 47.17 -3.61 9.90
CA VAL A 194 48.51 -2.95 9.89
C VAL A 194 48.75 -2.26 11.25
N LEU A 195 49.65 -2.62 12.16
CA LEU A 195 50.74 -3.60 12.28
C LEU A 195 51.06 -3.77 13.78
N SER A 196 51.06 -4.98 14.34
CA SER A 196 51.70 -5.25 15.63
C SER A 196 53.12 -5.81 15.42
N ARG A 197 54.12 -4.92 15.38
CA ARG A 197 55.53 -5.33 15.42
C ARG A 197 55.90 -5.75 16.85
N ARG A 198 56.04 -7.05 17.10
CA ARG A 198 56.65 -7.60 18.31
C ARG A 198 58.10 -7.14 18.41
N ARG A 199 58.44 -6.36 19.44
CA ARG A 199 59.85 -6.10 19.83
C ARG A 199 60.34 -7.30 20.66
N ARG A 200 61.38 -8.00 20.16
CA ARG A 200 62.22 -8.90 20.97
C ARG A 200 63.08 -8.03 21.89
N THR A 201 63.07 -8.33 23.19
CA THR A 201 64.03 -7.81 24.17
C THR A 201 65.14 -8.84 24.36
N GLU A 202 66.37 -8.46 24.04
CA GLU A 202 67.60 -9.21 24.37
C GLU A 202 68.00 -8.99 25.85
N PRO A 203 68.68 -9.94 26.50
CA PRO A 203 69.07 -9.84 27.91
C PRO A 203 70.36 -9.03 28.11
N LYS A 204 70.41 -8.20 29.16
CA LYS A 204 71.63 -7.53 29.62
C LYS A 204 72.46 -8.47 30.51
N THR A 205 73.68 -8.77 30.09
CA THR A 205 74.77 -9.27 30.92
C THR A 205 75.31 -8.16 31.82
N SER A 206 75.44 -8.41 33.12
CA SER A 206 76.10 -7.54 34.09
C SER A 206 77.47 -8.11 34.46
N TYR A 207 78.53 -7.35 34.18
CA TYR A 207 79.84 -7.49 34.81
C TYR A 207 80.33 -6.11 35.22
N LEU A 208 80.33 -5.87 36.54
CA LEU A 208 81.39 -5.31 37.39
C LEU A 208 80.80 -5.03 38.78
#